data_AF-A0A7X8MDA4-F1
#
_entry.id   AF-A0A7X8MDA4-F1
#
_cell.length_a   1.000
_cell.length_b   1.000
_cell.length_c   1.000
_cell.angle_alpha   90.00
_cell.angle_beta   90.00
_cell.angle_gamma   90.00
#
_symmetry.space_group_name_H-M   'P 1'
#
loop_
_entity.id
_entity.type
_entity.pdbx_description
1 polymer ?
#
loop_
_entity_poly.entity_id
_entity_poly.type
_entity_poly.pdbx_seq_one_letter_code
_entity_poly.pdbx_strand_id
1 'polypeptide(L)'
;MALNELNRAQNMQSVALEYKRALERCLELVDLMSAQPVWRPALRELRRGREMIARLYAAPAPLPTLSLQNALLQLDPTAWKMLKKN
;
A
#
# COMPACT_ATOMS: atom_id res chain seq x y z
N MET A 1 -6.59 5.08 -2.88
CA MET A 1 -6.35 5.79 -1.60
C MET A 1 -5.16 5.19 -0.84
N ALA A 2 -5.19 3.92 -0.42
CA ALA A 2 -4.04 3.28 0.25
C ALA A 2 -2.74 3.33 -0.58
N LEU A 3 -2.84 3.10 -1.90
CA LEU A 3 -1.71 3.24 -2.84
C LEU A 3 -1.14 4.67 -2.92
N ASN A 4 -1.95 5.70 -2.69
CA ASN A 4 -1.47 7.09 -2.71
C ASN A 4 -0.55 7.36 -1.51
N GLU A 5 -0.91 6.83 -0.34
CA GLU A 5 -0.06 6.93 0.86
C GLU A 5 1.18 6.06 0.75
N LEU A 6 1.09 4.90 0.08
CA LEU A 6 2.27 4.09 -0.21
C LEU A 6 3.24 4.79 -1.19
N ASN A 7 2.71 5.51 -2.18
CA ASN A 7 3.49 6.36 -3.09
C ASN A 7 4.07 7.59 -2.36
N ARG A 8 3.32 8.18 -1.43
CA ARG A 8 3.83 9.24 -0.55
C ARG A 8 5.01 8.73 0.28
N ALA A 9 4.92 7.53 0.85
CA ALA A 9 6.03 6.93 1.58
C ALA A 9 7.27 6.76 0.68
N GLN A 10 7.11 6.28 -0.55
CA GLN A 10 8.21 6.20 -1.53
C GLN A 10 8.95 7.53 -1.70
N ASN A 11 8.19 8.63 -1.79
CA ASN A 11 8.75 9.98 -1.99
C ASN A 11 9.34 10.60 -0.72
N MET A 12 9.05 10.05 0.46
CA MET A 12 9.51 10.55 1.77
C MET A 12 10.62 9.70 2.40
N GLN A 13 11.29 8.83 1.64
CA GLN A 13 12.36 7.98 2.18
C GLN A 13 13.51 8.75 2.86
N SER A 14 13.78 9.99 2.44
CA SER A 14 14.77 10.87 3.07
C SER A 14 14.28 11.53 4.37
N VAL A 15 12.98 11.46 4.66
CA VAL A 15 12.33 12.08 5.83
C VAL A 15 11.62 10.98 6.62
N ALA A 16 12.38 10.27 7.47
CA ALA A 16 11.92 9.04 8.14
C ALA A 16 10.60 9.17 8.90
N LEU A 17 10.35 10.32 9.55
CA LEU A 17 9.08 10.57 10.23
C LEU A 17 7.89 10.60 9.26
N GLU A 18 8.03 11.30 8.14
CA GLU A 18 6.97 11.40 7.13
C GLU A 18 6.77 10.08 6.37
N TYR A 19 7.86 9.32 6.15
CA TYR A 19 7.78 7.94 5.66
C TYR A 19 6.89 7.09 6.58
N LYS A 20 7.15 7.08 7.89
CA LYS A 20 6.38 6.30 8.86
C LYS A 20 4.92 6.73 8.92
N ARG A 21 4.65 8.03 8.97
CA ARG A 21 3.28 8.58 8.95
C ARG A 21 2.50 8.17 7.71
N ALA A 22 3.16 8.13 6.55
CA ALA A 22 2.54 7.67 5.31
C ALA A 22 2.22 6.16 5.37
N LEU A 23 3.08 5.34 5.95
CA LEU A 23 2.81 3.91 6.15
C LEU A 23 1.68 3.66 7.18
N GLU A 24 1.60 4.44 8.26
CA GLU A 24 0.50 4.36 9.24
C GLU A 24 -0.85 4.60 8.58
N ARG A 25 -0.98 5.70 7.83
CA ARG A 25 -2.20 5.99 7.06
C ARG A 25 -2.49 4.91 6.01
N CYS A 26 -1.45 4.34 5.39
CA CYS A 26 -1.63 3.23 4.46
C CYS A 26 -2.22 2.00 5.15
N LEU A 27 -1.73 1.63 6.34
CA LEU A 27 -2.27 0.53 7.16
C LEU A 27 -3.74 0.77 7.54
N GLU A 28 -4.06 1.97 8.04
CA GLU A 28 -5.44 2.35 8.39
C GLU A 28 -6.38 2.22 7.19
N LEU A 29 -5.95 2.70 6.01
CA LEU A 29 -6.74 2.60 4.79
C LEU A 29 -6.93 1.16 4.32
N VAL A 30 -5.92 0.30 4.45
CA VAL A 30 -6.03 -1.13 4.12
C VAL A 30 -6.98 -1.85 5.09
N ASP A 31 -6.97 -1.48 6.38
CA ASP A 31 -7.89 -2.02 7.38
C ASP A 31 -9.34 -1.59 7.08
N LEU A 32 -9.55 -0.31 6.72
CA LEU A 32 -10.84 0.20 6.26
C LEU A 32 -11.32 -0.49 4.98
N MET A 33 -10.44 -0.71 4.00
CA MET A 33 -10.77 -1.44 2.77
C MET A 33 -11.20 -2.87 3.08
N SER A 34 -10.47 -3.55 3.98
CA SER A 34 -10.73 -4.95 4.35
C SER A 34 -12.09 -5.15 5.03
N ALA A 35 -12.67 -4.10 5.62
CA ALA A 35 -14.02 -4.12 6.21
C ALA A 35 -15.14 -4.04 5.15
N GLN A 36 -14.84 -3.60 3.92
CA GLN A 36 -15.87 -3.40 2.89
C GLN A 36 -16.16 -4.69 2.10
N PRO A 37 -17.44 -5.05 1.86
CA PRO A 37 -17.80 -6.28 1.15
C PRO A 37 -17.22 -6.43 -0.26
N VAL A 38 -17.01 -5.32 -0.97
CA VAL A 38 -16.45 -5.31 -2.33
C VAL A 38 -15.05 -5.93 -2.40
N TRP A 39 -14.29 -5.89 -1.30
CA TRP A 39 -12.94 -6.42 -1.21
C TRP A 39 -12.87 -7.87 -0.74
N ARG A 40 -14.01 -8.52 -0.42
CA ARG A 40 -14.05 -9.93 0.03
C ARG A 40 -13.28 -10.89 -0.91
N PRO A 41 -13.40 -10.80 -2.25
CA PRO A 41 -12.66 -11.70 -3.15
C PRO A 41 -11.14 -11.57 -3.06
N ALA A 42 -10.62 -10.40 -2.63
CA ALA A 42 -9.20 -10.10 -2.52
C ALA A 42 -8.74 -9.94 -1.05
N LEU A 43 -9.54 -10.39 -0.09
CA LEU A 43 -9.29 -10.15 1.34
C LEU A 43 -7.99 -10.80 1.81
N ARG A 44 -7.66 -11.98 1.28
CA ARG A 44 -6.40 -12.68 1.61
C ARG A 44 -5.20 -11.88 1.14
N GLU A 45 -5.27 -11.34 -0.06
CA GLU A 45 -4.24 -10.55 -0.71
C GLU A 45 -4.08 -9.19 -0.05
N LEU A 46 -5.17 -8.55 0.36
CA LEU A 46 -5.14 -7.33 1.18
C LEU A 46 -4.45 -7.56 2.53
N ARG A 47 -4.74 -8.68 3.21
CA ARG A 47 -4.07 -9.03 4.48
C ARG A 47 -2.57 -9.27 4.29
N ARG A 48 -2.16 -9.92 3.20
CA ARG A 48 -0.73 -10.09 2.85
C ARG A 48 -0.08 -8.73 2.55
N GLY A 49 -0.76 -7.88 1.79
CA GLY A 49 -0.31 -6.51 1.54
C GLY A 49 -0.12 -5.73 2.84
N ARG A 50 -1.08 -5.80 3.75
CA ARG A 50 -0.99 -5.21 5.10
C ARG A 50 0.24 -5.69 5.86
N GLU A 51 0.52 -6.99 5.86
CA GLU A 51 1.70 -7.55 6.50
C GLU A 51 3.00 -6.98 5.90
N MET A 52 3.06 -6.85 4.57
CA MET A 52 4.21 -6.24 3.90
C MET A 52 4.38 -4.76 4.27
N ILE A 53 3.29 -3.98 4.39
CA ILE A 53 3.34 -2.59 4.86
C ILE A 53 3.86 -2.53 6.30
N ALA A 54 3.39 -3.41 7.18
CA ALA A 54 3.85 -3.47 8.57
C ALA A 54 5.35 -3.79 8.67
N ARG A 55 5.86 -4.68 7.81
CA ARG A 55 7.31 -4.96 7.73
C ARG A 55 8.11 -3.74 7.29
N LEU A 56 7.62 -2.95 6.33
CA LEU A 56 8.25 -1.69 5.94
C LEU A 56 8.25 -0.67 7.09
N TYR A 57 7.18 -0.60 7.87
CA TYR A 57 7.06 0.30 9.02
C TYR A 57 8.03 -0.07 10.15
N ALA A 58 8.18 -1.37 10.41
CA ALA A 58 9.06 -1.91 11.44
C ALA A 58 10.55 -1.93 11.04
N ALA A 59 10.87 -1.66 9.77
CA ALA A 59 12.24 -1.65 9.29
C ALA A 59 13.08 -0.57 10.00
N PRO A 60 14.37 -0.82 10.25
CA PRO A 60 15.25 0.13 10.95
C PRO A 60 15.51 1.41 10.14
N ALA A 61 15.32 1.37 8.82
CA ALA A 61 15.44 2.51 7.92
C ALA A 61 14.35 2.46 6.84
N PRO A 62 13.97 3.61 6.24
CA PRO A 62 13.03 3.64 5.13
C PRO A 62 13.47 2.75 3.96
N LEU A 63 12.55 1.92 3.48
CA LEU A 63 12.78 1.02 2.35
C LEU A 63 11.89 1.41 1.15
N PRO A 64 12.32 1.10 -0.08
CA PRO A 64 11.49 1.29 -1.27
C PRO A 64 10.17 0.53 -1.19
N THR A 65 9.08 1.16 -1.64
CA THR A 65 7.72 0.61 -1.60
C THR A 65 7.18 0.22 -2.98
N LEU A 66 7.90 0.56 -4.06
CA LEU A 66 7.49 0.36 -5.46
C LEU A 66 7.02 -1.07 -5.79
N SER A 67 7.74 -2.10 -5.35
CA SER A 67 7.36 -3.49 -5.59
C SER A 67 6.01 -3.85 -4.98
N LEU A 68 5.73 -3.31 -3.78
CA LEU A 68 4.46 -3.50 -3.09
C LEU A 68 3.33 -2.68 -3.73
N GLN A 69 3.63 -1.46 -4.20
CA GLN A 69 2.66 -0.66 -4.97
C GLN A 69 2.19 -1.42 -6.21
N ASN A 70 3.12 -1.98 -6.98
CA ASN A 70 2.81 -2.75 -8.18
C ASN A 70 1.97 -4.00 -7.88
N ALA A 71 2.28 -4.71 -6.79
CA ALA A 71 1.52 -5.88 -6.37
C ALA A 71 0.08 -5.53 -5.95
N LEU A 72 -0.09 -4.48 -5.14
CA LEU A 72 -1.42 -4.06 -4.67
C LEU A 72 -2.29 -3.50 -5.79
N LEU A 73 -1.69 -2.82 -6.76
CA LEU A 73 -2.39 -2.29 -7.94
C LEU A 73 -3.01 -3.41 -8.79
N GLN A 74 -2.36 -4.57 -8.88
CA GLN A 74 -2.89 -5.71 -9.64
C GLN A 74 -4.12 -6.35 -8.99
N LEU A 75 -4.42 -6.04 -7.73
CA LEU A 75 -5.65 -6.50 -7.06
C LEU A 75 -6.91 -5.79 -7.57
N ASP A 76 -6.75 -4.66 -8.26
CA ASP A 76 -7.83 -3.97 -8.96
C ASP A 76 -7.59 -4.05 -10.48
N PRO A 77 -8.24 -5.00 -11.18
CA PRO A 77 -8.12 -5.14 -12.62
C PRO A 77 -8.51 -3.88 -13.41
N THR A 78 -9.39 -3.04 -12.85
CA THR A 78 -9.80 -1.78 -13.48
C THR A 78 -8.67 -0.77 -13.41
N ALA A 79 -8.10 -0.57 -12.21
CA ALA A 79 -6.95 0.31 -12.01
C ALA A 79 -5.73 -0.13 -12.84
N TRP A 80 -5.47 -1.43 -12.91
CA TRP A 80 -4.39 -2.00 -13.73
C TRP A 80 -4.57 -1.70 -15.23
N LYS A 81 -5.79 -1.86 -15.76
CA LYS A 81 -6.09 -1.57 -17.17
C LYS A 81 -5.95 -0.08 -17.52
N MET A 82 -6.17 0.83 -16.56
CA MET A 82 -5.97 2.27 -16.78
C MET A 82 -4.50 2.63 -16.97
N LEU A 83 -3.59 1.94 -16.28
CA LEU A 83 -2.15 2.21 -16.39
C LEU A 83 -1.51 1.64 -17.67
N LYS A 84 -2.06 0.56 -18.23
CA LYS A 84 -1.59 -0.01 -19.51
C LYS A 84 -2.05 0.75 -20.76
N LYS A 85 -2.96 1.71 -20.61
CA LYS A 85 -3.48 2.51 -21.73
C LYS A 85 -2.75 3.85 -21.93
N ASN A 86 -1.77 4.15 -21.08
CA ASN A 86 -0.85 5.28 -21.22
C ASN A 86 0.54 4.76 -21.61
#